data_AF-A0A5C2CY06-F1
#
_entry.id   AF-A0A5C2CY06-F1
#
_cell.length_a   1.000
_cell.length_b   1.000
_cell.length_c   1.000
_cell.angle_alpha   90.00
_cell.angle_beta   90.00
_cell.angle_gamma   90.00
#
_symmetry.space_group_name_H-M   'P 1'
#
loop_
_entity.id
_entity.type
_entity.pdbx_description
1 polymer ?
#
loop_
_entity_poly.entity_id
_entity_poly.type
_entity_poly.pdbx_seq_one_letter_code
_entity_poly.pdbx_strand_id
1 'polypeptide(L)'
;MPDHVHMLLSIPPKYSVSQVIGFIKGKSAIHVARVYGERKRNFVGQHFWARGFFVSTVGRDETVIREYIKNQEKEDERLDQLVLWR
;
A
#
# COMPACT_ATOMS: atom_id res chain seq x y z
N MET A 1 -7.32 -2.43 12.30
CA MET A 1 -5.84 -2.38 12.31
C MET A 1 -5.41 -1.97 10.91
N PRO A 2 -4.45 -1.05 10.74
CA PRO A 2 -4.01 -0.63 9.41
C PRO A 2 -3.37 -1.82 8.67
N ASP A 3 -4.09 -2.37 7.69
CA ASP A 3 -3.74 -3.57 6.93
C ASP A 3 -3.38 -3.27 5.46
N HIS A 4 -3.36 -2.00 5.09
CA HIS A 4 -3.10 -1.51 3.74
C HIS A 4 -2.25 -0.22 3.75
N VAL A 5 -1.75 0.17 2.58
CA VAL A 5 -0.88 1.35 2.42
C VAL A 5 -1.38 2.21 1.26
N HIS A 6 -1.55 3.50 1.52
CA HIS A 6 -1.86 4.52 0.51
C HIS A 6 -0.57 5.22 0.04
N MET A 7 -0.41 5.42 -1.27
CA MET A 7 0.76 6.08 -1.84
C MET A 7 0.35 7.01 -2.98
N LEU A 8 0.93 8.21 -3.01
CA LEU A 8 0.87 9.12 -4.15
C LEU A 8 2.17 8.99 -4.95
N LEU A 9 2.07 8.53 -6.21
CA LEU A 9 3.23 8.24 -7.06
C LEU A 9 3.14 9.00 -8.39
N SER A 10 4.28 9.55 -8.83
CA SER A 10 4.46 10.05 -10.19
C SER A 10 5.12 8.96 -11.04
N ILE A 11 4.40 8.44 -12.04
CA ILE A 11 4.86 7.34 -12.89
C ILE A 11 5.04 7.87 -14.32
N PRO A 12 6.24 7.80 -14.91
CA PRO A 12 6.44 8.12 -16.32
C PRO A 12 5.56 7.23 -17.21
N PRO A 13 4.91 7.79 -18.25
CA PRO A 13 3.92 7.05 -19.06
C PRO A 13 4.51 5.87 -19.84
N LYS A 14 5.85 5.79 -19.97
CA LYS A 14 6.55 4.63 -20.55
C LYS A 14 6.47 3.37 -19.70
N TYR A 15 6.15 3.48 -18.41
CA TYR A 15 6.00 2.35 -17.50
C TYR A 15 4.53 2.09 -17.25
N SER A 16 4.12 0.82 -17.29
CA SER A 16 2.76 0.47 -16.89
C SER A 16 2.62 0.56 -15.37
N VAL A 17 1.47 1.05 -14.91
CA VAL A 17 1.14 1.15 -13.48
C VAL A 17 1.27 -0.23 -12.80
N SER A 18 0.77 -1.29 -13.45
CA SER A 18 0.84 -2.65 -12.92
C SER A 18 2.27 -3.14 -12.73
N GLN A 19 3.20 -2.80 -13.62
CA GLN A 19 4.62 -3.13 -13.45
C GLN A 19 5.23 -2.41 -12.26
N VAL A 20 4.96 -1.10 -12.10
CA VAL A 20 5.50 -0.31 -10.98
C VAL A 20 4.98 -0.84 -9.65
N ILE A 21 3.66 -1.05 -9.53
CA ILE A 21 3.05 -1.58 -8.30
C ILE A 21 3.53 -3.01 -8.02
N GLY A 22 3.64 -3.86 -9.04
CA GLY A 22 4.19 -5.21 -8.91
C GLY A 22 5.63 -5.20 -8.38
N PHE A 23 6.47 -4.30 -8.88
CA PHE A 23 7.83 -4.13 -8.40
C PHE A 23 7.87 -3.68 -6.94
N ILE A 24 7.08 -2.67 -6.57
CA ILE A 24 7.01 -2.16 -5.18
C ILE A 24 6.54 -3.27 -4.23
N LYS A 25 5.43 -3.94 -4.55
CA LYS A 25 4.89 -5.03 -3.72
C LYS A 25 5.89 -6.19 -3.58
N GLY A 26 6.56 -6.57 -4.68
CA GLY A 26 7.55 -7.64 -4.66
C GLY A 26 8.79 -7.31 -3.82
N LYS A 27 9.39 -6.12 -4.01
CA LYS A 27 10.59 -5.72 -3.28
C LYS A 27 10.31 -5.45 -1.80
N SER A 28 9.19 -4.80 -1.48
CA SER A 28 8.80 -4.57 -0.09
C SER A 28 8.52 -5.88 0.64
N ALA A 29 7.80 -6.84 0.04
CA ALA A 29 7.57 -8.15 0.65
C ALA A 29 8.88 -8.87 0.98
N ILE A 30 9.86 -8.85 0.06
CA ILE A 30 11.19 -9.44 0.29
C ILE A 30 11.94 -8.68 1.40
N HIS A 31 11.86 -7.35 1.43
CA HIS A 31 12.53 -6.55 2.43
C HIS A 31 11.96 -6.82 3.83
N VAL A 32 10.64 -6.76 3.99
CA VAL A 32 9.96 -7.02 5.26
C VAL A 32 10.26 -8.43 5.76
N ALA A 33 10.17 -9.42 4.87
CA ALA A 33 10.55 -10.80 5.14
C ALA A 33 11.97 -10.95 5.72
N ARG A 34 12.95 -10.23 5.14
CA ARG A 34 14.35 -10.31 5.55
C ARG A 34 14.67 -9.55 6.83
N VAL A 35 14.06 -8.38 7.02
CA VAL A 35 14.37 -7.47 8.13
C VAL A 35 13.57 -7.83 9.38
N TYR A 36 12.28 -8.13 9.23
CA TYR A 36 11.36 -8.34 10.35
C TYR A 36 10.88 -9.79 10.49
N GLY A 37 11.01 -10.61 9.44
CA GLY A 37 10.41 -11.95 9.42
C GLY A 37 11.19 -13.04 10.17
N GLU A 38 12.28 -12.72 10.87
CA GLU A 38 13.23 -13.65 11.57
C GLU A 38 13.80 -14.82 10.72
N ARG A 39 13.26 -15.08 9.53
CA ARG A 39 13.59 -16.21 8.67
C ARG A 39 14.57 -15.78 7.58
N LYS A 40 15.83 -16.18 7.75
CA LYS A 40 16.90 -15.94 6.78
C LYS A 40 16.75 -16.72 5.46
N ARG A 41 15.87 -17.74 5.39
CA ARG A 41 15.68 -18.56 4.16
C ARG A 41 14.23 -19.07 3.99
N ASN A 42 13.81 -19.10 2.73
CA ASN A 42 12.62 -19.75 2.14
C ASN A 42 11.25 -19.21 2.61
N PHE A 43 10.83 -18.09 2.02
CA PHE A 43 9.47 -17.55 2.05
C PHE A 43 8.55 -18.27 1.04
N VAL A 44 8.57 -19.61 1.04
CA VAL A 44 7.73 -20.40 0.11
C VAL A 44 6.33 -20.51 0.70
N GLY A 45 5.32 -19.98 -0.01
CA GLY A 45 3.91 -20.12 0.34
C GLY A 45 3.33 -19.01 1.26
N GLN A 46 4.10 -17.99 1.63
CA GLN A 46 3.59 -16.83 2.37
C GLN A 46 3.39 -15.61 1.46
N HIS A 47 2.28 -14.91 1.64
CA HIS A 47 1.93 -13.71 0.89
C HIS A 47 1.83 -12.52 1.85
N PHE A 48 2.73 -11.55 1.72
CA PHE A 48 2.70 -10.32 2.51
C PHE A 48 1.61 -9.35 2.02
N TRP A 49 1.44 -9.24 0.70
CA TRP A 49 0.42 -8.40 0.09
C TRP A 49 -0.73 -9.23 -0.49
N ALA A 50 -1.94 -8.67 -0.49
CA ALA A 50 -3.05 -9.20 -1.28
C ALA A 50 -2.71 -9.23 -2.79
N ARG A 51 -3.38 -10.09 -3.57
CA ARG A 51 -3.13 -10.19 -5.03
C ARG A 51 -3.47 -8.89 -5.77
N GLY A 52 -4.56 -8.22 -5.38
CA GLY A 52 -5.03 -6.99 -6.02
C GLY A 52 -4.30 -5.72 -5.57
N PHE A 53 -4.60 -4.61 -6.24
CA PHE A 53 -4.26 -3.25 -5.84
C PHE A 53 -5.32 -2.30 -6.42
N PHE A 54 -5.52 -1.15 -5.78
CA PHE A 54 -6.37 -0.08 -6.28
C PHE A 54 -5.49 1.04 -6.83
N VAL A 55 -5.91 1.64 -7.95
CA VAL A 55 -5.26 2.83 -8.49
C VAL A 55 -6.31 3.78 -9.06
N SER A 56 -6.14 5.06 -8.74
CA SER A 56 -6.86 6.14 -9.40
C SER A 56 -5.84 7.05 -10.06
N THR A 57 -6.02 7.37 -11.34
CA THR A 57 -5.27 8.44 -11.97
C THR A 57 -5.75 9.77 -11.40
N VAL A 58 -4.83 10.70 -11.29
CA VAL A 58 -5.11 12.00 -10.72
C VAL A 58 -4.58 13.08 -11.66
N GLY A 59 -5.46 14.05 -11.94
CA GLY A 59 -5.19 15.18 -12.81
C GLY A 59 -4.37 16.26 -12.10
N ARG A 60 -4.56 17.53 -12.47
CA ARG A 60 -3.75 18.67 -12.01
C ARG A 60 -3.86 19.03 -10.52
N ASP A 61 -4.80 18.46 -9.76
CA ASP A 61 -5.09 18.89 -8.39
C ASP A 61 -4.38 18.07 -7.30
N GLU A 62 -3.04 18.09 -7.29
CA GLU A 62 -2.20 17.36 -6.33
C GLU A 62 -2.53 17.68 -4.86
N THR A 63 -2.88 18.94 -4.58
CA THR A 63 -3.20 19.44 -3.22
C THR A 63 -4.43 18.76 -2.63
N VAL A 64 -5.51 18.64 -3.40
CA VAL A 64 -6.77 18.01 -2.98
C VAL A 64 -6.56 16.54 -2.66
N ILE A 65 -5.71 15.85 -3.42
CA ILE A 65 -5.45 14.42 -3.24
C ILE A 65 -4.56 14.17 -2.03
N ARG A 66 -3.58 15.04 -1.80
CA ARG A 66 -2.75 14.99 -0.60
C ARG A 66 -3.59 15.14 0.66
N GLU A 67 -4.58 16.04 0.63
CA GLU A 67 -5.58 16.15 1.71
C GLU A 67 -6.47 14.91 1.80
N TYR A 68 -6.93 14.37 0.67
CA TYR A 68 -7.72 13.14 0.63
C TYR A 68 -6.98 11.95 1.28
N ILE A 69 -5.71 11.72 0.96
CA ILE A 69 -4.91 10.62 1.55
C ILE A 69 -4.78 10.81 3.06
N LYS A 70 -4.43 12.03 3.51
CA LYS A 70 -4.34 12.35 4.95
C LYS A 70 -5.67 12.14 5.69
N ASN A 71 -6.78 12.44 5.02
CA ASN A 71 -8.11 12.31 5.61
C ASN A 71 -8.59 10.85 5.56
N GLN A 72 -8.17 10.05 4.57
CA GLN A 72 -8.43 8.61 4.55
C GLN A 72 -7.78 7.91 5.74
N GLU A 73 -6.52 8.20 6.04
CA GLU A 73 -5.84 7.63 7.22
C GLU A 73 -6.62 7.92 8.51
N LYS A 74 -7.11 9.15 8.67
CA LYS A 74 -7.94 9.54 9.84
C LYS A 74 -9.31 8.86 9.88
N GLU A 75 -9.97 8.69 8.72
CA GLU A 75 -11.27 8.04 8.68
C GLU A 75 -11.15 6.53 8.91
N ASP A 76 -10.10 5.89 8.40
CA ASP A 76 -9.79 4.49 8.66
C ASP A 76 -9.50 4.27 10.17
N GLU A 77 -8.74 5.17 10.81
CA GLU A 77 -8.55 5.16 12.28
C GLU A 77 -9.88 5.29 13.04
N ARG A 78 -10.78 6.17 12.58
CA ARG A 78 -12.10 6.36 13.19
C ARG A 78 -12.99 5.13 13.06
N LEU A 79 -13.00 4.51 11.88
CA LEU A 79 -13.75 3.29 11.60
C LEU A 79 -13.21 2.11 12.42
N ASP A 80 -11.89 1.96 12.52
CA ASP A 80 -11.24 0.96 13.38
C ASP A 80 -11.65 1.14 14.85
N GLN A 81 -11.69 2.39 15.35
CA GLN A 81 -12.17 2.68 16.71
C GLN A 81 -13.64 2.29 16.89
N LEU A 82 -14.52 2.55 15.92
CA LEU A 82 -15.94 2.19 16.03
C LEU A 82 -16.18 0.67 16.03
N VAL A 83 -15.35 -0.09 15.31
CA VAL A 83 -15.44 -1.56 15.25
C VAL A 83 -14.94 -2.21 16.55
N LEU A 84 -13.96 -1.60 17.23
CA LEU A 84 -13.43 -2.08 18.52
C LEU A 84 -14.44 -2.05 19.69
N TRP A 85 -15.55 -1.32 19.55
CA TRP A 85 -16.57 -1.16 20.60
C TRP A 85 -17.76 -2.12 20.41
N ARG A 86 -17.64 -3.09 19.48
CA ARG A 86 -18.61 -4.16 19.25
C ARG A 86 -18.07 -5.50 19.72
#